data_AF-A0A841FUK3-F1
#
_entry.id   AF-A0A841FUK3-F1
#
_cell.length_a   1.000
_cell.length_b   1.000
_cell.length_c   1.000
_cell.angle_alpha   90.00
_cell.angle_beta   90.00
_cell.angle_gamma   90.00
#
_symmetry.space_group_name_H-M   'P 1'
#
loop_
_entity.id
_entity.type
_entity.pdbx_description
1 polymer ?
#
loop_
_entity_poly.entity_id
_entity_poly.type
_entity_poly.pdbx_seq_one_letter_code
_entity_poly.pdbx_strand_id
1 'polypeptide(L)'
;MIAWLVVNADEMTERAEAAKRKLPKLRPIPQPPIEEIAAELRRLSTALARTSSEARRAVLREDRDRALRQACAALGVDQHLDGLDGLDLEIERVRVTGALQRAGLHIDETRREPNRQDRQ
;
A
#
# COMPACT_ATOMS: atom_id res chain seq x y z
N MET A 1 16.48 -4.37 16.71
CA MET A 1 17.06 -4.69 15.38
C MET A 1 15.87 -5.10 14.54
N ILE A 2 15.36 -4.32 13.59
CA ILE A 2 15.89 -4.13 12.23
C ILE A 2 15.58 -2.69 11.75
N ALA A 3 16.50 -1.75 11.97
CA ALA A 3 16.50 -0.44 11.31
C ALA A 3 17.11 -0.50 9.89
N TRP A 4 17.31 -1.70 9.34
CA TRP A 4 18.03 -1.94 8.08
C TRP A 4 17.13 -1.91 6.83
N LEU A 5 15.81 -1.84 7.00
CA LEU A 5 14.83 -1.99 5.90
C LEU A 5 14.26 -0.67 5.38
N VAL A 6 14.77 0.47 5.86
CA VAL A 6 14.30 1.80 5.43
C VAL A 6 14.79 2.15 4.01
N VAL A 7 15.77 1.43 3.43
CA VAL A 7 16.38 1.83 2.15
C VAL A 7 16.60 0.70 1.12
N ASN A 8 16.73 -0.58 1.48
CA ASN A 8 17.27 -1.57 0.55
C ASN A 8 16.22 -2.49 -0.11
N ALA A 9 15.32 -1.93 -0.94
CA ALA A 9 14.37 -2.71 -1.75
C ALA A 9 14.88 -3.01 -3.18
N ASP A 10 16.02 -2.45 -3.58
CA ASP A 10 16.53 -2.62 -4.96
C ASP A 10 17.34 -3.92 -5.13
N GLU A 11 17.92 -4.48 -4.06
CA GLU A 11 18.86 -5.61 -4.15
C GLU A 11 18.21 -7.01 -4.04
N MET A 12 16.92 -7.10 -3.64
CA MET A 12 16.19 -8.37 -3.49
C MET A 12 15.30 -8.76 -4.68
N THR A 13 15.05 -7.83 -5.59
CA THR A 13 14.23 -8.05 -6.79
C THR A 13 14.81 -9.12 -7.71
N GLU A 14 16.15 -9.27 -7.80
CA GLU A 14 16.77 -10.28 -8.66
C GLU A 14 16.57 -11.73 -8.17
N ARG A 15 16.55 -11.97 -6.85
CA ARG A 15 16.33 -13.32 -6.29
C ARG A 15 14.84 -13.70 -6.28
N ALA A 16 13.94 -12.73 -6.10
CA ALA A 16 12.51 -12.96 -6.12
C ALA A 16 11.97 -13.28 -7.52
N GLU A 17 12.48 -12.64 -8.58
CA GLU A 17 12.11 -12.96 -9.97
C GLU A 17 12.51 -14.39 -10.38
N ALA A 18 13.65 -14.88 -9.89
CA ALA A 18 14.08 -16.26 -10.13
C ALA A 18 13.15 -17.30 -9.44
N ALA A 19 12.57 -16.94 -8.29
CA ALA A 19 11.66 -17.80 -7.54
C ALA A 19 10.22 -17.77 -8.08
N LYS A 20 9.72 -16.61 -8.53
CA LYS A 20 8.40 -16.46 -9.19
C LYS A 20 8.24 -17.40 -10.39
N ARG A 21 9.33 -17.68 -11.10
CA ARG A 21 9.35 -18.58 -12.27
C ARG A 21 8.99 -20.04 -11.95
N LYS A 22 9.05 -20.45 -10.68
CA LYS A 22 8.81 -21.83 -10.23
C LYS A 22 7.48 -22.05 -9.51
N LEU A 23 6.69 -21.00 -9.24
CA LEU A 23 5.37 -21.18 -8.61
C LEU A 23 4.34 -21.68 -9.65
N PRO A 24 3.50 -22.67 -9.31
CA PRO A 24 2.34 -23.00 -10.14
C PRO A 24 1.49 -21.74 -10.32
N LYS A 25 1.02 -21.49 -11.55
CA LYS A 25 0.13 -20.36 -11.86
C LYS A 25 -1.17 -20.50 -11.05
N LEU A 26 -1.21 -19.89 -9.85
CA LEU A 26 -2.47 -19.70 -9.14
C LEU A 26 -3.40 -18.92 -10.06
N ARG A 27 -4.63 -19.41 -10.22
CA ARG A 27 -5.65 -18.66 -10.97
C ARG A 27 -5.76 -17.27 -10.34
N PRO A 28 -5.63 -16.18 -11.11
CA PRO A 28 -5.86 -14.85 -10.57
C PRO A 28 -7.27 -14.81 -10.00
N ILE A 29 -7.40 -14.56 -8.70
CA ILE A 29 -8.70 -14.18 -8.13
C ILE A 29 -9.07 -12.87 -8.84
N PRO A 30 -10.31 -12.73 -9.38
CA PRO A 30 -10.74 -11.47 -9.96
C PRO A 30 -10.60 -10.36 -8.92
N GLN A 31 -9.63 -9.48 -9.13
CA GLN A 31 -9.48 -8.29 -8.30
C GLN A 31 -10.31 -7.16 -8.93
N PRO A 32 -10.86 -6.24 -8.12
CA PRO A 32 -11.44 -5.02 -8.68
C PRO A 32 -10.42 -4.29 -9.56
N PRO A 33 -10.87 -3.50 -10.54
CA PRO A 33 -10.00 -2.59 -11.27
C PRO A 33 -9.16 -1.74 -10.32
N ILE A 34 -7.91 -1.46 -10.70
CA ILE A 34 -6.97 -0.75 -9.82
C ILE A 34 -7.47 0.65 -9.44
N GLU A 35 -8.26 1.27 -10.31
CA GLU A 35 -8.92 2.56 -10.11
C GLU A 35 -9.95 2.51 -8.98
N GLU A 36 -10.70 1.41 -8.86
CA GLU A 36 -11.67 1.21 -7.78
C GLU A 36 -10.96 1.01 -6.45
N ILE A 37 -9.87 0.23 -6.43
CA ILE A 37 -9.03 0.04 -5.25
C ILE A 37 -8.42 1.39 -4.82
N ALA A 38 -7.94 2.19 -5.77
CA ALA A 38 -7.41 3.52 -5.50
C ALA A 38 -8.47 4.45 -4.87
N ALA A 39 -9.68 4.43 -5.42
CA ALA A 39 -10.79 5.23 -4.91
C ALA A 39 -11.17 4.80 -3.48
N GLU A 40 -11.17 3.50 -3.20
CA GLU A 40 -11.44 2.96 -1.86
C GLU A 40 -10.36 3.38 -0.86
N LEU A 41 -9.09 3.26 -1.23
CA LEU A 41 -7.96 3.70 -0.40
C LEU A 41 -8.05 5.19 -0.04
N ARG A 42 -8.42 6.06 -1.01
CA ARG A 42 -8.66 7.50 -0.76
C ARG A 42 -9.83 7.74 0.20
N ARG A 43 -10.95 7.03 0.01
CA ARG A 43 -12.13 7.12 0.90
C ARG A 43 -11.80 6.71 2.32
N LEU A 44 -11.12 5.57 2.50
CA LEU A 44 -10.71 5.06 3.80
C LEU A 44 -9.71 5.97 4.51
N SER A 45 -8.74 6.52 3.78
CA SER A 45 -7.76 7.48 4.33
C SER A 45 -8.46 8.76 4.82
N THR A 46 -9.42 9.27 4.05
CA THR A 46 -10.24 10.42 4.45
C THR A 46 -11.10 10.10 5.68
N ALA A 47 -11.71 8.92 5.73
CA ALA A 47 -12.54 8.48 6.86
C ALA A 47 -11.70 8.33 8.15
N LEU A 48 -10.48 7.78 8.04
CA LEU A 48 -9.53 7.66 9.14
C LEU A 48 -9.12 9.02 9.69
N ALA A 49 -8.81 9.98 8.81
CA ALA A 49 -8.43 11.33 9.21
C ALA A 49 -9.55 12.07 9.96
N ARG A 50 -10.81 11.74 9.67
CA ARG A 50 -11.99 12.42 10.23
C ARG A 50 -12.58 11.74 11.46
N THR A 51 -12.19 10.51 11.78
CA THR A 51 -12.81 9.75 12.87
C THR A 51 -12.15 10.03 14.22
N SER A 52 -12.96 10.39 15.21
CA SER A 52 -12.56 10.51 16.61
C SER A 52 -12.80 9.24 17.44
N SER A 53 -13.46 8.23 16.88
CA SER A 53 -13.78 6.97 17.57
C SER A 53 -12.67 5.95 17.36
N GLU A 54 -12.06 5.47 18.46
CA GLU A 54 -11.04 4.41 18.41
C GLU A 54 -11.59 3.11 17.81
N ALA A 55 -12.79 2.71 18.21
CA ALA A 55 -13.43 1.50 17.67
C ALA A 55 -13.61 1.60 16.15
N ARG A 56 -14.08 2.75 15.66
CA ARG A 56 -14.22 2.98 14.21
C ARG A 56 -12.87 3.06 13.50
N ARG A 57 -11.86 3.65 14.14
CA ARG A 57 -10.50 3.72 13.62
C ARG A 57 -9.90 2.33 13.42
N ALA A 58 -10.09 1.41 14.35
CA ALA A 58 -9.61 0.03 14.23
C ALA A 58 -10.21 -0.67 13.01
N VAL A 59 -11.53 -0.58 12.82
CA VAL A 59 -12.22 -1.14 11.65
C VAL A 59 -11.69 -0.54 10.34
N LEU A 60 -11.61 0.79 10.26
CA LEU A 60 -11.11 1.47 9.07
C LEU A 60 -9.64 1.15 8.76
N ARG A 61 -8.81 0.86 9.78
CA ARG A 61 -7.42 0.43 9.59
C ARG A 61 -7.35 -0.96 8.96
N GLU A 62 -8.17 -1.89 9.41
CA GLU A 62 -8.27 -3.24 8.84
C GLU A 62 -8.75 -3.19 7.39
N ASP A 63 -9.81 -2.43 7.11
CA ASP A 63 -10.33 -2.24 5.75
C ASP A 63 -9.27 -1.62 4.83
N ARG A 64 -8.49 -0.66 5.36
CA ARG A 64 -7.40 -0.04 4.61
C ARG A 64 -6.28 -1.05 4.33
N ASP A 65 -5.88 -1.87 5.29
CA ASP A 65 -4.84 -2.89 5.08
C ASP A 65 -5.27 -3.93 4.06
N ARG A 66 -6.55 -4.32 4.08
CA ARG A 66 -7.13 -5.17 3.04
C ARG A 66 -7.01 -4.53 1.65
N ALA A 67 -7.38 -3.26 1.51
CA ALA A 67 -7.27 -2.55 0.24
C ALA A 67 -5.80 -2.36 -0.20
N LEU A 68 -4.87 -2.15 0.74
CA LEU A 68 -3.43 -2.11 0.45
C LEU A 68 -2.92 -3.44 -0.09
N ARG A 69 -3.36 -4.57 0.49
CA ARG A 69 -3.01 -5.92 -0.01
C ARG A 69 -3.52 -6.17 -1.42
N GLN A 70 -4.75 -5.76 -1.73
CA GLN A 70 -5.31 -5.85 -3.08
C GLN A 70 -4.49 -5.02 -4.08
N ALA A 71 -4.17 -3.76 -3.73
CA ALA A 71 -3.33 -2.91 -4.56
C ALA A 71 -1.94 -3.53 -4.80
N CYS A 72 -1.32 -4.08 -3.76
CA CYS A 72 -0.03 -4.75 -3.86
C CYS A 72 -0.09 -5.96 -4.80
N ALA A 73 -1.12 -6.79 -4.65
CA ALA A 73 -1.31 -7.97 -5.49
C ALA A 73 -1.57 -7.59 -6.96
N ALA A 74 -2.32 -6.51 -7.23
CA ALA A 74 -2.58 -6.01 -8.58
C ALA A 74 -1.31 -5.44 -9.26
N LEU A 75 -0.42 -4.80 -8.49
CA LEU A 75 0.79 -4.15 -8.99
C LEU A 75 2.07 -5.00 -8.83
N GLY A 76 1.96 -6.21 -8.27
CA GLY A 76 3.11 -7.09 -8.03
C GLY A 76 4.10 -6.58 -6.97
N VAL A 77 3.63 -5.75 -6.04
CA VAL A 77 4.41 -5.24 -4.91
C VAL A 77 4.39 -6.26 -3.78
N ASP A 78 5.56 -6.61 -3.25
CA ASP A 78 5.68 -7.51 -2.11
C ASP A 78 5.30 -6.81 -0.79
N GLN A 79 4.65 -7.54 0.13
CA GLN A 79 4.07 -7.00 1.37
C GLN A 79 3.96 -8.04 2.50
N HIS A 80 4.01 -7.58 3.75
CA HIS A 80 4.01 -8.41 4.97
C HIS A 80 2.94 -7.99 6.00
N LEU A 81 1.86 -7.33 5.56
CA LEU A 81 0.83 -6.73 6.43
C LEU A 81 0.08 -7.73 7.32
N ASP A 82 -0.09 -8.98 6.88
CA ASP A 82 -0.85 -10.01 7.63
C ASP A 82 -0.02 -10.70 8.73
N GLY A 83 1.29 -10.45 8.80
CA GLY A 83 2.22 -11.15 9.71
C GLY A 83 2.93 -10.26 10.72
N LEU A 84 2.60 -8.97 10.74
CA LEU A 84 3.24 -7.98 11.61
C LEU A 84 2.21 -7.38 12.57
N ASP A 85 2.68 -6.93 13.72
CA ASP A 85 1.88 -6.23 14.72
C ASP A 85 2.59 -4.96 15.21
N GLY A 86 1.90 -4.19 16.06
CA GLY A 86 2.46 -3.02 16.73
C GLY A 86 3.18 -2.05 15.78
N LEU A 87 4.42 -1.70 16.14
CA LEU A 87 5.24 -0.76 15.39
C LEU A 87 5.69 -1.32 14.03
N ASP A 88 5.97 -2.62 13.94
CA ASP A 88 6.46 -3.24 12.70
C ASP A 88 5.38 -3.18 11.61
N LEU A 89 4.12 -3.40 12.00
CA LEU A 89 2.98 -3.21 11.10
C LEU A 89 2.84 -1.77 10.62
N GLU A 90 3.03 -0.79 11.49
CA GLU A 90 2.98 0.63 11.10
C GLU A 90 4.12 1.01 10.14
N ILE A 91 5.34 0.48 10.37
CA ILE A 91 6.47 0.65 9.45
C ILE A 91 6.16 0.04 8.08
N GLU A 92 5.62 -1.18 8.07
CA GLU A 92 5.28 -1.88 6.83
C GLU A 92 4.21 -1.13 6.03
N ARG A 93 3.17 -0.57 6.69
CA ARG A 93 2.16 0.28 6.02
C ARG A 93 2.79 1.47 5.30
N VAL A 94 3.76 2.14 5.94
CA VAL A 94 4.47 3.27 5.34
C VAL A 94 5.28 2.81 4.12
N ARG A 95 6.04 1.71 4.26
CA ARG A 95 6.83 1.13 3.15
C ARG A 95 5.95 0.76 1.96
N VAL A 96 4.87 0.02 2.20
CA VAL A 96 3.88 -0.40 1.19
C VAL A 96 3.26 0.81 0.50
N THR A 97 2.82 1.80 1.27
CA THR A 97 2.23 3.03 0.71
C THR A 97 3.22 3.74 -0.20
N GLY A 98 4.48 3.88 0.21
CA GLY A 98 5.54 4.47 -0.62
C GLY A 98 5.84 3.64 -1.88
N ALA A 99 5.81 2.31 -1.79
CA ALA A 99 6.00 1.43 -2.95
C ALA A 99 4.85 1.56 -3.96
N LEU A 100 3.60 1.60 -3.49
CA LEU A 100 2.41 1.83 -4.31
C LEU A 100 2.46 3.20 -5.00
N GLN A 101 2.89 4.25 -4.29
CA GLN A 101 3.10 5.58 -4.88
C GLN A 101 4.15 5.57 -5.99
N ARG A 102 5.29 4.89 -5.79
CA ARG A 102 6.32 4.73 -6.85
C ARG A 102 5.83 3.92 -8.05
N ALA A 103 4.90 2.98 -7.83
CA ALA A 103 4.21 2.26 -8.90
C ALA A 103 3.07 3.08 -9.56
N GLY A 104 2.86 4.34 -9.14
CA GLY A 104 1.89 5.27 -9.74
C GLY A 104 0.56 5.41 -8.98
N LEU A 105 0.33 4.60 -7.95
CA LEU A 105 -0.91 4.60 -7.16
C LEU A 105 -0.84 5.61 -6.02
N HIS A 106 -1.50 6.76 -6.19
CA HIS A 106 -1.53 7.83 -5.19
C HIS A 106 -2.73 7.65 -4.25
N ILE A 107 -2.45 7.32 -3.00
CA ILE A 107 -3.43 6.99 -1.95
C ILE A 107 -3.85 8.22 -1.13
N ASP A 108 -2.96 9.21 -1.01
CA ASP A 108 -3.22 10.50 -0.39
C ASP A 108 -3.27 11.59 -1.46
N GLU A 109 -4.43 12.21 -1.64
CA GLU A 109 -4.59 13.44 -2.43
C GLU A 109 -4.19 14.71 -1.65
N THR A 110 -3.98 14.59 -0.34
CA THR A 110 -3.63 15.71 0.57
C THR A 110 -2.27 16.35 0.29
N ARG A 111 -1.51 15.86 -0.71
CA ARG A 111 -0.35 16.55 -1.29
C ARG A 111 -0.38 16.52 -2.83
N ARG A 112 -1.50 16.90 -3.43
CA ARG A 112 -1.52 17.43 -4.79
C ARG A 112 -2.41 18.67 -4.82
N GLU A 113 -1.94 19.75 -4.20
CA GLU A 113 -2.19 21.04 -4.83
C GLU A 113 -1.32 21.07 -6.10
N PRO A 114 -1.90 21.05 -7.30
CA PRO A 114 -1.11 21.33 -8.49
C PRO A 114 -0.64 22.77 -8.34
N ASN A 115 0.68 22.93 -8.26
CA ASN A 115 1.36 24.22 -8.27
C ASN A 115 0.68 25.17 -9.27
N ARG A 116 -0.16 26.09 -8.76
CA ARG A 116 -0.76 27.22 -9.50
C ARG A 116 0.13 28.46 -9.42
N GLN A 117 1.43 28.29 -9.19
CA GLN A 117 2.43 29.35 -9.38
C GLN A 117 3.23 29.02 -10.64
N ASP A 118 2.58 29.22 -11.78
CA ASP A 118 3.22 29.52 -13.07
C ASP A 118 2.10 29.77 -14.08
N ARG A 119 1.40 30.89 -13.92
CA ARG A 119 0.78 31.65 -15.02
C ARG A 119 0.14 32.94 -14.48
N GLN A 120 0.75 34.03 -14.95
CA GLN A 120 0.33 35.44 -14.98
C GLN A 120 0.82 36.31 -13.82
#